data_AF-A0A6P1QUZ4-F1
#
_entry.id   AF-A0A6P1QUZ4-F1
#
_cell.length_a   1.000
_cell.length_b   1.000
_cell.length_c   1.000
_cell.angle_alpha   90.00
_cell.angle_beta   90.00
_cell.angle_gamma   90.00
#
_symmetry.space_group_name_H-M   'P 1'
#
loop_
_entity.id
_entity.type
_entity.pdbx_description
1 polymer ?
#
loop_
_entity_poly.entity_id
_entity_poly.type
_entity_poly.pdbx_seq_one_letter_code
_entity_poly.pdbx_strand_id
1 'polypeptide(L)'
;MEIQKQEAEKIKVEVDTIHKRNMQDFAHWDIYYCKCRPFVALYYKRMLRPLSEFPEAPQNYREWGFDNAEIYETLKFSGSIEKLQESLDLLKDKYHKSRTMDMPRGKRFLMYHETLLGWRKFQAELFSYNTKSELFFGLQKALDKFRKSRRIILQNPM
;
A
#
# COMPACT_ATOMS: atom_id res chain seq x y z
N MET A 1 5.02 -16.40 -57.19
CA MET A 1 3.85 -16.97 -56.47
C MET A 1 4.28 -17.94 -55.37
N GLU A 2 5.15 -18.91 -55.63
CA GLU A 2 5.59 -19.87 -54.59
C GLU A 2 6.50 -19.27 -53.52
N ILE A 3 7.40 -18.34 -53.88
CA ILE A 3 8.26 -17.64 -52.91
C ILE A 3 7.43 -16.87 -51.88
N GLN A 4 6.38 -16.18 -52.34
CA GLN A 4 5.45 -15.44 -51.47
C GLN A 4 4.66 -16.36 -50.54
N LYS A 5 4.32 -17.59 -50.98
CA LYS A 5 3.68 -18.59 -50.12
C LYS A 5 4.63 -19.09 -49.03
N GLN A 6 5.89 -19.36 -49.38
CA GLN A 6 6.90 -19.78 -48.41
C GLN A 6 7.21 -18.68 -47.38
N GLU A 7 7.25 -17.41 -47.80
CA GLU A 7 7.38 -16.27 -46.90
C GLU A 7 6.16 -16.13 -45.97
N ALA A 8 4.94 -16.29 -46.51
CA ALA A 8 3.72 -16.26 -45.70
C ALA A 8 3.67 -17.40 -44.66
N GLU A 9 4.13 -18.61 -45.02
CA GLU A 9 4.22 -19.74 -44.09
C GLU A 9 5.24 -19.48 -42.97
N LYS A 10 6.41 -18.89 -43.28
CA LYS A 10 7.39 -18.49 -42.27
C LYS A 10 6.81 -17.47 -41.30
N ILE A 11 6.16 -16.43 -41.82
CA ILE A 11 5.49 -15.40 -41.00
C ILE A 11 4.42 -16.04 -40.10
N LYS A 12 3.61 -16.95 -40.64
CA LYS A 12 2.57 -17.64 -39.87
C LYS A 12 3.18 -18.46 -38.72
N VAL A 13 4.24 -19.23 -39.00
CA VAL A 13 4.94 -20.00 -37.97
C VAL A 13 5.49 -19.08 -36.89
N GLU A 14 6.15 -17.98 -37.25
CA GLU A 14 6.65 -17.00 -36.28
C GLU A 14 5.53 -16.44 -35.39
N VAL A 15 4.41 -16.02 -36.00
CA VAL A 15 3.23 -15.50 -35.27
C VAL A 15 2.65 -16.56 -34.33
N ASP A 16 2.47 -17.80 -34.79
CA ASP A 16 1.96 -18.91 -33.98
C ASP A 16 2.92 -19.24 -32.83
N THR A 17 4.23 -19.12 -33.06
CA THR A 17 5.26 -19.37 -32.04
C THR A 17 5.25 -18.27 -30.98
N ILE A 18 5.12 -17.01 -31.39
CA ILE A 18 4.93 -15.87 -30.47
C ILE A 18 3.64 -16.06 -29.67
N HIS A 19 2.54 -16.44 -30.31
CA HIS A 19 1.26 -16.65 -29.65
C HIS A 19 1.33 -17.77 -28.59
N LYS A 20 1.91 -18.93 -28.95
CA LYS A 20 2.12 -20.05 -28.02
C LYS A 20 3.03 -19.67 -26.87
N ARG A 21 4.10 -18.91 -27.13
CA ARG A 21 5.01 -18.42 -26.10
C ARG A 21 4.31 -17.46 -25.14
N ASN A 22 3.48 -16.55 -25.66
CA ASN A 22 2.66 -15.66 -24.85
C ASN A 22 1.69 -16.47 -23.97
N MET A 23 1.03 -17.49 -24.52
CA MET A 23 0.17 -18.39 -23.73
C MET A 23 0.94 -19.16 -22.64
N GLN A 24 2.17 -19.58 -22.93
CA GLN A 24 3.05 -20.19 -21.94
C GLN A 24 3.56 -19.18 -20.89
N ASP A 25 3.74 -17.91 -21.26
CA ASP A 25 4.06 -16.85 -20.31
C ASP A 25 2.88 -16.55 -19.37
N PHE A 26 1.64 -16.84 -19.79
CA PHE A 26 0.47 -16.89 -18.91
C PHE A 26 0.30 -18.20 -18.15
N ALA A 27 1.16 -19.20 -18.39
CA ALA A 27 1.10 -20.46 -17.67
C ALA A 27 1.16 -20.21 -16.16
N HIS A 28 0.36 -20.98 -15.45
CA HIS A 28 0.18 -20.88 -14.01
C HIS A 28 1.53 -20.95 -13.30
N TRP A 29 1.73 -20.04 -12.36
CA TRP A 29 2.92 -20.08 -11.53
C TRP A 29 2.73 -21.10 -10.42
N ASP A 30 3.58 -22.13 -10.42
CA ASP A 30 3.71 -23.01 -9.28
C ASP A 30 3.96 -22.19 -8.01
N ILE A 31 3.06 -22.38 -7.05
CA ILE A 31 3.01 -21.68 -5.76
C ILE A 31 4.37 -21.77 -5.04
N TYR A 32 5.04 -22.92 -5.18
CA TYR A 32 6.32 -23.24 -4.54
C TYR A 32 7.49 -22.36 -5.00
N TYR A 33 7.54 -21.98 -6.28
CA TYR A 33 8.63 -21.19 -6.83
C TYR A 33 8.37 -19.68 -6.84
N CYS A 34 7.17 -19.24 -6.47
CA CYS A 34 6.75 -17.84 -6.56
C CYS A 34 7.67 -16.88 -5.77
N LYS A 35 8.16 -17.29 -4.60
CA LYS A 35 9.02 -16.45 -3.73
C LYS A 35 10.46 -16.36 -4.24
N CYS A 36 10.91 -17.33 -5.02
CA CYS A 36 12.29 -17.44 -5.51
C CYS A 36 12.47 -16.86 -6.92
N ARG A 37 11.41 -16.36 -7.55
CA ARG A 37 11.50 -15.74 -8.88
C ARG A 37 12.32 -14.44 -8.78
N PRO A 38 13.33 -14.24 -9.65
CA PRO A 38 14.25 -13.10 -9.55
C PRO A 38 13.53 -11.75 -9.49
N PHE A 39 12.51 -11.53 -10.32
CA PHE A 39 11.79 -10.25 -10.32
C PHE A 39 11.01 -9.98 -9.01
N VAL A 40 10.31 -11.00 -8.49
CA VAL A 40 9.57 -10.87 -7.23
C VAL A 40 10.55 -10.68 -6.06
N ALA A 41 11.65 -11.44 -6.06
CA ALA A 41 12.69 -11.36 -5.04
C ALA A 41 13.45 -10.03 -5.05
N LEU A 42 13.68 -9.43 -6.22
CA LEU A 42 14.41 -8.17 -6.36
C LEU A 42 13.51 -6.96 -6.08
N TYR A 43 12.33 -6.91 -6.68
CA TYR A 43 11.48 -5.71 -6.65
C TYR A 43 10.46 -5.74 -5.51
N TYR A 44 9.48 -6.65 -5.57
CA TYR A 44 8.37 -6.65 -4.62
C TYR A 44 8.76 -7.08 -3.22
N LYS A 45 9.70 -8.01 -3.08
CA LYS A 45 10.16 -8.45 -1.74
C LYS A 45 10.71 -7.27 -0.95
N ARG A 46 11.49 -6.38 -1.58
CA ARG A 46 12.03 -5.18 -0.91
C ARG A 46 10.93 -4.17 -0.61
N MET A 47 10.06 -3.89 -1.58
CA MET A 47 9.03 -2.85 -1.46
C MET A 47 7.87 -3.23 -0.52
N LEU A 48 7.51 -4.51 -0.45
CA LEU A 48 6.44 -5.03 0.41
C LEU A 48 6.96 -5.57 1.75
N ARG A 49 8.28 -5.49 1.99
CA ARG A 49 8.88 -5.84 3.27
C ARG A 49 8.27 -5.04 4.44
N PRO A 50 8.10 -3.71 4.34
CA PRO A 50 7.47 -2.94 5.42
C PRO A 50 6.05 -3.41 5.73
N LEU A 51 5.27 -3.77 4.71
CA LEU A 51 3.91 -4.32 4.89
C LEU A 51 3.94 -5.66 5.64
N SER A 52 4.92 -6.53 5.35
CA SER A 52 5.08 -7.81 6.05
C SER A 52 5.62 -7.69 7.46
N GLU A 53 6.43 -6.66 7.75
CA GLU A 53 7.01 -6.41 9.08
C GLU A 53 6.07 -5.57 9.96
N PHE A 54 5.08 -4.90 9.37
CA PHE A 54 4.07 -4.14 10.11
C PHE A 54 3.28 -5.08 11.04
N PRO A 55 2.97 -4.68 12.30
CA PRO A 55 2.21 -5.52 13.23
C PRO A 55 0.83 -5.92 12.67
N GLU A 56 0.34 -7.11 13.01
CA GLU A 56 -1.02 -7.55 12.62
C GLU A 56 -2.10 -6.80 13.40
N ALA A 57 -1.93 -6.68 14.72
CA ALA A 57 -2.86 -5.97 15.58
C ALA A 57 -2.12 -4.89 16.38
N PRO A 58 -1.75 -3.76 15.76
CA PRO A 58 -1.09 -2.66 16.45
C PRO A 58 -1.96 -2.08 17.58
N GLN A 59 -1.49 -2.20 18.82
CA GLN A 59 -2.19 -1.76 20.03
C GLN A 59 -1.78 -0.35 20.47
N ASN A 60 -0.59 0.09 20.08
CA ASN A 60 0.02 1.32 20.58
C ASN A 60 0.22 2.35 19.47
N TYR A 61 0.22 3.65 19.83
CA TYR A 61 0.46 4.74 18.88
C TYR A 61 1.80 4.59 18.12
N ARG A 62 2.84 4.05 18.78
CA ARG A 62 4.16 3.79 18.18
C ARG A 62 4.12 2.68 17.13
N GLU A 63 3.31 1.65 17.37
CA GLU A 63 3.16 0.53 16.44
C GLU A 63 2.43 0.96 15.16
N TRP A 64 1.50 1.91 15.30
CA TRP A 64 0.85 2.57 14.18
C TRP A 64 1.76 3.59 13.45
N GLY A 65 2.86 4.02 14.06
CA GLY A 65 3.73 5.07 13.51
C GLY A 65 3.19 6.48 13.69
N PHE A 66 2.33 6.71 14.68
CA PHE A 66 1.88 8.05 15.05
C PHE A 66 2.91 8.75 15.95
N ASP A 67 3.02 10.07 15.81
CA ASP A 67 4.01 10.86 16.58
C ASP A 67 3.56 11.08 18.03
N ASN A 68 2.24 11.19 18.27
CA ASN A 68 1.66 11.53 19.56
C ASN A 68 0.56 10.54 19.99
N ALA A 69 0.50 10.24 21.29
CA ALA A 69 -0.53 9.36 21.87
C ALA A 69 -1.95 9.97 21.79
N GLU A 70 -2.07 11.29 21.86
CA GLU A 70 -3.37 11.98 21.75
C GLU A 70 -4.04 11.77 20.38
N ILE A 71 -3.24 11.58 19.33
CA ILE A 71 -3.74 11.28 17.97
C ILE A 71 -4.43 9.93 17.97
N TYR A 72 -3.75 8.93 18.54
CA TYR A 72 -4.27 7.58 18.67
C TYR A 72 -5.58 7.56 19.47
N GLU A 73 -5.64 8.22 20.63
CA GLU A 73 -6.88 8.28 21.43
C GLU A 73 -8.02 8.99 20.69
N THR A 74 -7.72 10.06 19.96
CA THR A 74 -8.73 10.77 19.16
C THR A 74 -9.28 9.88 18.04
N LEU A 75 -8.41 9.15 17.34
CA LEU A 75 -8.82 8.23 16.27
C LEU A 75 -9.55 7.00 16.81
N LYS A 76 -9.21 6.55 18.02
CA LYS A 76 -9.90 5.49 18.74
C LYS A 76 -11.32 5.92 19.08
N PHE A 77 -11.46 7.14 19.62
CA PHE A 77 -12.77 7.72 19.93
C PHE A 77 -13.63 7.93 18.68
N SER A 78 -13.03 8.34 17.56
CA SER A 78 -13.78 8.58 16.32
C SER A 78 -14.12 7.30 15.53
N GLY A 79 -13.65 6.12 15.96
CA GLY A 79 -13.81 4.85 15.23
C GLY A 79 -12.98 4.77 13.94
N SER A 80 -12.05 5.71 13.73
CA SER A 80 -11.20 5.71 12.53
C SER A 80 -10.13 4.62 12.58
N ILE A 81 -9.72 4.20 13.77
CA ILE A 81 -8.75 3.11 13.96
C ILE A 81 -9.29 1.78 13.45
N GLU A 82 -10.57 1.48 13.68
CA GLU A 82 -11.19 0.24 13.21
C GLU A 82 -11.16 0.16 11.68
N LYS A 83 -11.46 1.28 11.01
CA LYS A 83 -11.36 1.38 9.54
C LYS A 83 -9.93 1.19 9.04
N LEU A 84 -8.96 1.78 9.74
CA LEU A 84 -7.54 1.60 9.42
C LEU A 84 -7.12 0.13 9.58
N GLN A 85 -7.59 -0.54 10.65
CA GLN A 85 -7.33 -1.95 10.89
C GLN A 85 -7.94 -2.82 9.79
N GLU A 86 -9.21 -2.61 9.44
CA GLU A 86 -9.85 -3.31 8.31
C GLU A 86 -9.08 -3.14 7.01
N SER A 87 -8.62 -1.91 6.73
CA SER A 87 -7.84 -1.63 5.52
C SER A 87 -6.49 -2.36 5.50
N LEU A 88 -5.84 -2.48 6.66
CA LEU A 88 -4.58 -3.19 6.84
C LEU A 88 -4.79 -4.70 6.66
N ASP A 89 -5.83 -5.25 7.26
CA ASP A 89 -6.18 -6.67 7.18
C ASP A 89 -6.48 -7.07 5.72
N LEU A 90 -7.26 -6.26 5.00
CA LEU A 90 -7.54 -6.46 3.57
C LEU A 90 -6.25 -6.45 2.73
N LEU A 91 -5.30 -5.55 3.03
CA LEU A 91 -4.02 -5.48 2.34
C LEU A 91 -3.15 -6.71 2.61
N LYS A 92 -3.06 -7.14 3.86
CA LYS A 92 -2.30 -8.32 4.28
C LYS A 92 -2.90 -9.59 3.70
N ASP A 93 -4.22 -9.72 3.69
CA ASP A 93 -4.93 -10.81 3.05
C ASP A 93 -4.67 -10.88 1.56
N LYS A 94 -4.73 -9.73 0.86
CA LYS A 94 -4.43 -9.66 -0.57
C LYS A 94 -2.97 -10.08 -0.83
N TYR A 95 -2.04 -9.63 0.01
CA TYR A 95 -0.64 -10.04 -0.09
C TYR A 95 -0.44 -11.54 0.19
N HIS A 96 -1.13 -12.09 1.19
CA HIS A 96 -1.10 -13.51 1.49
C HIS A 96 -1.63 -14.35 0.33
N LYS A 97 -2.82 -14.02 -0.18
CA LYS A 97 -3.46 -14.66 -1.35
C LYS A 97 -2.57 -14.62 -2.58
N SER A 98 -1.88 -13.50 -2.82
CA SER A 98 -0.94 -13.37 -3.94
C SER A 98 0.23 -14.36 -3.88
N ARG A 99 0.51 -14.97 -2.72
CA ARG A 99 1.62 -15.92 -2.52
C ARG A 99 1.15 -17.36 -2.45
N THR A 100 -0.06 -17.62 -1.96
CA THR A 100 -0.58 -18.96 -1.69
C THR A 100 -1.51 -19.50 -2.76
N MET A 101 -2.24 -18.63 -3.47
CA MET A 101 -3.17 -19.08 -4.50
C MET A 101 -2.44 -19.48 -5.78
N ASP A 102 -2.96 -20.52 -6.45
CA ASP A 102 -2.62 -20.78 -7.85
C ASP A 102 -3.31 -19.73 -8.74
N MET A 103 -2.52 -19.10 -9.59
CA MET A 103 -3.00 -18.03 -10.45
C MET A 103 -2.04 -17.80 -11.63
N PRO A 104 -2.56 -17.34 -12.78
CA PRO A 104 -1.72 -17.00 -13.92
C PRO A 104 -0.79 -15.84 -13.57
N ARG A 105 0.42 -15.89 -14.13
CA ARG A 105 1.52 -14.94 -13.92
C ARG A 105 1.09 -13.48 -13.95
N GLY A 106 0.37 -13.08 -15.00
CA GLY A 106 -0.06 -11.69 -15.20
C GLY A 106 -0.96 -11.19 -14.07
N LYS A 107 -1.91 -12.02 -13.62
CA LYS A 107 -2.82 -11.67 -12.51
C LYS A 107 -2.07 -11.52 -11.20
N ARG A 108 -1.03 -12.33 -10.96
CA ARG A 108 -0.19 -12.20 -9.75
C ARG A 108 0.58 -10.89 -9.73
N PHE A 109 1.15 -10.48 -10.86
CA PHE A 109 1.83 -9.19 -10.97
C PHE A 109 0.91 -8.01 -10.73
N LEU A 110 -0.32 -8.07 -11.24
CA LEU A 110 -1.34 -7.06 -10.96
C LEU A 110 -1.66 -7.02 -9.47
N MET A 111 -1.86 -8.16 -8.82
CA MET A 111 -2.06 -8.20 -7.36
C MET A 111 -0.89 -7.62 -6.57
N TYR A 112 0.37 -7.88 -6.97
CA TYR A 112 1.53 -7.27 -6.32
C TYR A 112 1.59 -5.75 -6.51
N HIS A 113 1.23 -5.24 -7.70
CA HIS A 113 1.12 -3.81 -7.92
C HIS A 113 0.00 -3.17 -7.11
N GLU A 114 -1.17 -3.79 -7.09
CA GLU A 114 -2.31 -3.31 -6.33
C GLU A 114 -2.03 -3.27 -4.83
N THR A 115 -1.39 -4.31 -4.29
CA THR A 115 -0.97 -4.34 -2.87
C THR A 115 0.06 -3.25 -2.58
N LEU A 116 1.02 -3.03 -3.47
CA LEU A 116 2.03 -1.97 -3.32
C LEU A 116 1.40 -0.56 -3.39
N LEU A 117 0.49 -0.32 -4.32
CA LEU A 117 -0.25 0.94 -4.43
C LEU A 117 -1.14 1.16 -3.20
N GLY A 118 -1.82 0.10 -2.75
CA GLY A 118 -2.64 0.13 -1.53
C GLY A 118 -1.81 0.45 -0.29
N TRP A 119 -0.63 -0.17 -0.15
CA TRP A 119 0.30 0.14 0.94
C TRP A 119 0.75 1.60 0.93
N ARG A 120 1.09 2.15 -0.24
CA ARG A 120 1.47 3.56 -0.35
C ARG A 120 0.32 4.50 0.04
N LYS A 121 -0.91 4.18 -0.36
CA LYS A 121 -2.11 4.93 0.04
C LYS A 121 -2.33 4.88 1.54
N PHE A 122 -2.21 3.71 2.14
CA PHE A 122 -2.33 3.51 3.59
C PHE A 122 -1.27 4.32 4.36
N GLN A 123 0.00 4.28 3.93
CA GLN A 123 1.05 5.11 4.54
C GLN A 123 0.78 6.61 4.41
N ALA A 124 0.31 7.05 3.24
CA ALA A 124 -0.07 8.45 3.03
C ALA A 124 -1.25 8.86 3.92
N GLU A 125 -2.19 7.95 4.17
CA GLU A 125 -3.32 8.17 5.07
C GLU A 125 -2.85 8.33 6.52
N LEU A 126 -1.99 7.43 7.02
CA LEU A 126 -1.37 7.55 8.35
C LEU A 126 -0.62 8.88 8.51
N PHE A 127 0.19 9.25 7.51
CA PHE A 127 0.89 10.54 7.50
C PHE A 127 -0.08 11.72 7.54
N SER A 128 -1.20 11.63 6.80
CA SER A 128 -2.21 12.69 6.79
C SER A 128 -2.86 12.91 8.16
N TYR A 129 -3.05 11.85 8.96
CA TYR A 129 -3.55 11.98 10.32
C TYR A 129 -2.53 12.71 11.21
N ASN A 130 -1.24 12.37 11.12
CA ASN A 130 -0.19 13.10 11.84
C ASN A 130 -0.19 14.60 11.49
N THR A 131 -0.16 14.94 10.19
CA THR A 131 -0.14 16.34 9.75
C THR A 131 -1.37 17.13 10.19
N LYS A 132 -2.58 16.53 10.08
CA LYS A 132 -3.83 17.17 10.52
C LYS A 132 -3.84 17.42 12.02
N SER A 133 -3.37 16.44 12.79
CA SER A 133 -3.31 16.57 14.25
C SER A 133 -2.27 17.59 14.69
N GLU A 134 -1.08 17.62 14.09
CA GLU A 134 -0.08 18.67 14.35
C GLU A 134 -0.64 20.07 14.09
N LEU A 135 -1.34 20.24 12.96
CA LEU A 135 -2.00 21.50 12.61
C LEU A 135 -3.08 21.87 13.64
N PHE A 136 -3.91 20.92 14.05
CA PHE A 136 -4.94 21.12 15.06
C PHE A 136 -4.34 21.58 16.41
N PHE A 137 -3.31 20.88 16.89
CA PHE A 137 -2.62 21.26 18.12
C PHE A 137 -1.92 22.62 18.02
N GLY A 138 -1.34 22.94 16.86
CA GLY A 138 -0.76 24.25 16.58
C GLY A 138 -1.79 25.37 16.67
N LEU A 139 -2.97 25.17 16.06
CA LEU A 139 -4.08 26.13 16.12
C LEU A 139 -4.62 26.29 17.54
N GLN A 140 -4.77 25.20 18.28
CA GLN A 140 -5.24 25.23 19.67
C GLN A 140 -4.29 26.04 20.56
N LYS A 141 -2.97 25.81 20.44
CA LYS A 141 -1.93 26.58 21.15
C LYS A 141 -1.97 28.06 20.79
N ALA A 142 -2.17 28.40 19.51
CA ALA A 142 -2.29 29.78 19.06
C ALA A 142 -3.52 30.46 19.66
N LEU A 143 -4.68 29.80 19.63
CA LEU A 143 -5.93 30.31 20.22
C LEU A 143 -5.81 30.53 21.73
N ASP A 144 -5.17 29.61 22.44
CA ASP A 144 -4.95 29.75 23.88
C ASP A 144 -4.02 30.92 24.21
N LYS A 145 -2.97 31.15 23.39
CA LYS A 145 -2.12 32.33 23.50
C LYS A 145 -2.91 33.61 23.29
N PHE A 146 -3.77 33.66 22.27
CA PHE A 146 -4.66 34.81 22.01
C PHE A 146 -5.64 35.06 23.16
N ARG A 147 -6.22 34.00 23.74
CA ARG A 147 -7.13 34.11 24.89
C ARG A 147 -6.43 34.63 26.14
N LYS A 148 -5.22 34.12 26.44
CA LYS A 148 -4.38 34.60 27.56
C LYS A 148 -3.98 36.06 27.38
N SER A 149 -3.53 36.46 26.18
CA SER A 149 -3.19 37.85 25.88
C SER A 149 -4.38 38.78 26.06
N ARG A 150 -5.59 38.39 25.63
CA ARG A 150 -6.81 39.18 25.84
C ARG A 150 -7.18 39.32 27.32
N ARG A 151 -7.05 38.26 28.12
CA ARG A 151 -7.31 38.33 29.58
C ARG A 151 -6.37 39.31 30.29
N ILE A 152 -5.09 39.35 29.91
CA ILE A 152 -4.11 40.27 30.49
C ILE A 152 -4.49 41.73 30.20
N ILE A 153 -4.90 42.03 28.96
CA ILE A 153 -5.36 43.38 28.57
C ILE A 153 -6.62 43.79 29.35
N LEU A 154 -7.54 42.86 29.58
CA LEU A 154 -8.78 43.12 30.32
C LEU A 154 -8.57 43.24 31.85
N GLN A 155 -7.49 42.67 32.40
CA GLN A 155 -7.18 42.72 33.83
C GLN A 155 -6.31 43.93 34.22
N ASN A 156 -5.57 44.52 33.28
CA ASN A 156 -4.87 45.80 33.44
C ASN A 156 -5.39 46.81 32.41
N PRO A 157 -6.60 47.35 32.58
CA PRO A 157 -7.02 48.50 31.80
C PRO A 157 -6.17 49.71 32.22
N MET A 158 -5.60 50.44 31.23
CA MET A 158 -5.01 51.76 31.49
C MET A 158 -6.06 52.74 32.02
#